data_AF-D8FG93-F1
#
_entry.id   AF-D8FG93-F1
#
_cell.length_a   1.000
_cell.length_b   1.000
_cell.length_c   1.000
_cell.angle_alpha   90.00
_cell.angle_beta   90.00
_cell.angle_gamma   90.00
#
_symmetry.space_group_name_H-M   'P 1'
#
loop_
_entity.id
_entity.type
_entity.pdbx_description
1 polymer ?
#
loop_
_entity_poly.entity_id
_entity_poly.type
_entity_poly.pdbx_seq_one_letter_code
_entity_poly.pdbx_strand_id
1 'polypeptide(L)'
;AAEIVAGALQDNKRALILGSRTFGKGSVQTILPLSDGSGLRLTTARYYTPSGKSIQSSGITPDVEITFIAPDKDVKEKTPRFIREEDLRGHMIGESGQKKTNEKKSETDEEKKARELLQNDNQVRQALQLLKSWAVFSKINPKSKSAMVK
;
A
#
# COMPACT_ATOMS: atom_id res chain seq x y z
N ALA A 1 -9.15 14.24 2.81
CA ALA A 1 -9.92 13.59 1.74
C ALA A 1 -9.72 12.07 1.73
N ALA A 2 -8.49 11.57 1.77
CA ALA A 2 -8.20 10.12 1.78
C ALA A 2 -9.00 9.33 2.84
N GLU A 3 -9.17 9.88 4.04
CA GLU A 3 -9.92 9.24 5.14
C GLU A 3 -11.40 9.00 4.81
N ILE A 4 -12.01 9.89 4.04
CA ILE A 4 -13.41 9.78 3.63
C ILE A 4 -13.56 8.58 2.69
N VAL A 5 -12.62 8.42 1.75
CA VAL A 5 -12.61 7.32 0.80
C VAL A 5 -12.32 6.00 1.50
N ALA A 6 -11.33 5.96 2.38
CA ALA A 6 -10.99 4.77 3.16
C ALA A 6 -12.17 4.29 4.02
N GLY A 7 -12.80 5.19 4.79
CA GLY A 7 -13.96 4.86 5.60
C GLY A 7 -15.16 4.40 4.77
N ALA A 8 -15.43 5.04 3.63
CA ALA A 8 -16.52 4.62 2.74
C ALA A 8 -16.28 3.22 2.14
N LEU A 9 -15.05 2.88 1.76
CA LEU A 9 -14.73 1.55 1.25
C LEU A 9 -14.80 0.49 2.35
N GLN A 10 -14.32 0.81 3.56
CA GLN A 10 -14.37 -0.08 4.72
C GLN A 10 -15.82 -0.38 5.14
N ASP A 11 -16.64 0.65 5.33
CA ASP A 11 -18.04 0.50 5.78
C ASP A 11 -18.89 -0.32 4.80
N ASN A 12 -18.66 -0.13 3.49
CA ASN A 12 -19.35 -0.89 2.46
C ASN A 12 -18.75 -2.30 2.25
N LYS A 13 -17.78 -2.72 3.07
CA LYS A 13 -17.08 -4.01 2.96
C LYS A 13 -16.46 -4.22 1.57
N ARG A 14 -16.02 -3.14 0.93
CA ARG A 14 -15.47 -3.14 -0.43
C ARG A 14 -13.95 -3.14 -0.45
N ALA A 15 -13.31 -2.76 0.65
CA ALA A 15 -11.88 -2.87 0.83
C ALA A 15 -11.57 -3.20 2.28
N LEU A 16 -10.40 -3.81 2.48
CA LEU A 16 -9.76 -3.96 3.78
C LEU A 16 -8.75 -2.81 3.94
N ILE A 17 -8.76 -2.16 5.09
CA ILE A 17 -7.84 -1.08 5.45
C ILE A 17 -6.71 -1.67 6.30
N LEU A 18 -5.47 -1.46 5.87
CA LEU A 18 -4.26 -1.96 6.52
C LEU A 18 -3.30 -0.81 6.79
N GLY A 19 -2.64 -0.85 7.95
CA GLY A 19 -1.65 0.15 8.35
C GLY A 19 -1.94 0.67 9.75
N SER A 20 -1.78 1.97 9.95
CA SER A 20 -2.02 2.63 11.24
C SER A 20 -3.24 3.54 11.18
N ARG A 21 -3.79 3.88 12.36
CA ARG A 21 -4.89 4.86 12.48
C ARG A 21 -4.57 6.16 11.75
N THR A 22 -5.53 6.66 10.99
CA THR A 22 -5.37 7.91 10.24
C THR A 22 -5.52 9.15 11.14
N PHE A 23 -5.26 10.34 10.60
CA PHE A 23 -5.15 11.59 11.36
C PHE A 23 -6.45 12.05 12.06
N GLY A 24 -7.60 11.90 11.40
CA GLY A 24 -8.89 12.34 11.91
C GLY A 24 -9.33 13.73 11.45
N LYS A 25 -8.99 14.14 10.22
CA LYS A 25 -9.48 15.40 9.66
C LYS A 25 -10.86 15.21 9.03
N GLY A 26 -11.88 15.40 9.85
CA GLY A 26 -13.29 15.31 9.47
C GLY A 26 -13.97 16.65 9.18
N SER A 27 -13.36 17.80 9.43
CA SER A 27 -14.04 19.11 9.28
C SER A 27 -13.93 19.71 7.87
N VAL A 28 -14.99 20.36 7.41
CA VAL A 28 -15.01 21.23 6.21
C VAL A 28 -14.87 22.68 6.65
N GLN A 29 -13.98 23.42 6.00
CA GLN A 29 -13.85 24.86 6.21
C GLN A 29 -14.19 25.63 4.95
N THR A 30 -14.93 26.72 5.10
CA THR A 30 -15.28 27.68 4.05
C THR A 30 -14.65 29.02 4.39
N ILE A 31 -14.18 29.75 3.38
CA ILE A 31 -13.68 31.12 3.54
C ILE A 31 -14.81 32.07 3.16
N LEU A 32 -15.25 32.88 4.12
CA LEU A 32 -16.25 33.92 3.93
C LEU A 32 -15.53 35.26 3.71
N PRO A 33 -15.67 35.91 2.55
CA PRO A 33 -15.04 37.22 2.33
C PRO A 33 -15.73 38.29 3.17
N LEU A 34 -14.95 39.24 3.68
CA LEU A 34 -15.41 40.40 4.44
C LEU A 34 -15.29 41.68 3.60
N SER A 35 -16.03 42.72 3.99
CA SER A 35 -16.14 43.97 3.24
C SER A 35 -14.83 44.76 3.12
N ASP A 36 -13.87 44.51 4.02
CA ASP A 36 -12.54 45.13 4.05
C ASP A 36 -11.50 44.36 3.21
N GLY A 37 -11.91 43.30 2.49
CA GLY A 37 -11.03 42.45 1.70
C GLY A 37 -10.35 41.33 2.49
N SER A 38 -10.61 41.22 3.80
CA SER A 38 -10.17 40.08 4.62
C SER A 38 -11.11 38.87 4.44
N GLY A 39 -10.76 37.73 5.05
CA GLY A 39 -11.54 36.49 4.93
C GLY A 39 -11.64 35.71 6.23
N LEU A 40 -12.85 35.32 6.61
CA LEU A 40 -13.15 34.49 7.78
C LEU A 40 -13.15 33.01 7.38
N ARG A 41 -12.20 32.23 7.90
CA ARG A 41 -12.19 30.77 7.74
C ARG A 41 -13.06 30.12 8.81
N LEU A 42 -14.23 29.65 8.41
CA LEU A 42 -15.23 29.06 9.30
C LEU A 42 -15.39 27.57 9.03
N THR A 43 -15.49 26.77 10.10
CA THR A 43 -15.86 25.36 9.96
C THR A 43 -17.36 25.25 9.76
N THR A 44 -17.78 24.72 8.62
CA THR A 44 -19.20 24.70 8.20
C THR A 44 -19.82 23.31 8.28
N ALA A 45 -19.01 22.25 8.22
CA ALA A 45 -19.52 20.88 8.26
C ALA A 45 -18.51 19.88 8.84
N ARG A 46 -19.00 18.65 9.07
CA ARG A 46 -18.20 17.47 9.43
C ARG A 46 -18.53 16.31 8.50
N TYR A 47 -17.52 15.52 8.16
CA TYR A 47 -17.63 14.28 7.43
C TYR A 47 -17.91 13.12 8.39
N TYR A 48 -18.86 12.30 7.96
CA TYR A 48 -19.21 11.04 8.57
C TYR A 48 -19.04 9.94 7.53
N THR A 49 -18.64 8.78 7.98
CA THR A 49 -18.63 7.56 7.17
C THR A 49 -20.08 7.11 6.88
N PRO A 50 -20.32 6.25 5.86
CA PRO A 50 -21.68 5.75 5.56
C PRO A 50 -22.40 5.09 6.74
N SER A 51 -21.67 4.51 7.69
CA SER A 51 -22.21 3.95 8.93
C SER A 51 -22.58 5.00 10.00
N GLY A 52 -22.34 6.28 9.73
CA GLY A 52 -22.60 7.39 10.66
C GLY A 52 -21.48 7.65 11.66
N LYS A 53 -20.33 6.97 11.56
CA LYS A 53 -19.17 7.24 12.45
C LYS A 53 -18.49 8.54 12.04
N SER A 54 -18.24 9.43 13.03
CA SER A 54 -17.46 10.65 12.82
C SER A 54 -15.99 10.33 12.58
N ILE A 55 -15.36 11.01 11.63
CA ILE A 55 -13.92 10.88 11.35
C ILE A 55 -13.11 11.87 12.21
N GLN A 56 -13.75 12.94 12.68
CA GLN A 56 -13.08 14.02 13.39
C GLN A 56 -12.42 13.52 14.68
N SER A 57 -11.12 13.79 14.83
CA SER A 57 -10.27 13.39 15.98
C SER A 57 -10.03 11.90 16.16
N SER A 58 -10.92 11.01 15.69
CA SER A 58 -10.72 9.56 15.78
C SER A 58 -9.99 8.97 14.58
N GLY A 59 -10.13 9.56 13.39
CA GLY A 59 -9.66 8.96 12.14
C GLY A 59 -10.41 7.67 11.78
N ILE A 60 -9.84 6.97 10.81
CA ILE A 60 -10.23 5.62 10.38
C ILE A 60 -9.31 4.62 11.08
N THR A 61 -9.93 3.64 11.72
CA THR A 61 -9.24 2.52 12.36
C THR A 61 -9.02 1.44 11.30
N PRO A 62 -7.78 0.97 11.08
CA PRO A 62 -7.52 -0.10 10.12
C PRO A 62 -8.14 -1.41 10.59
N ASP A 63 -8.49 -2.29 9.65
CA ASP A 63 -8.92 -3.66 9.93
C ASP A 63 -7.71 -4.53 10.32
N VAL A 64 -6.54 -4.24 9.74
CA VAL A 64 -5.27 -4.89 10.06
C VAL A 64 -4.28 -3.83 10.50
N GLU A 65 -4.01 -3.79 11.80
CA GLU A 65 -3.11 -2.82 12.40
C GLU A 65 -1.64 -3.21 12.19
N ILE A 66 -0.87 -2.31 11.59
CA ILE A 66 0.55 -2.45 11.33
C ILE A 66 1.23 -1.12 11.63
N THR A 67 2.11 -1.11 12.63
CA THR A 67 2.91 0.07 12.96
C THR A 67 3.91 0.34 11.85
N PHE A 68 4.04 1.59 11.42
CA PHE A 68 5.08 1.99 10.49
C PHE A 68 6.45 1.86 11.15
N ILE A 69 7.36 1.15 10.50
CA ILE A 69 8.75 1.01 10.93
C ILE A 69 9.59 1.66 9.84
N ALA A 70 10.24 2.77 10.19
CA ALA A 70 11.15 3.43 9.27
C ALA A 70 12.29 2.46 8.91
N PRO A 71 12.71 2.42 7.64
CA PRO A 71 13.85 1.62 7.25
C PRO A 71 15.09 2.20 7.93
N ASP A 72 15.91 1.35 8.55
CA ASP A 72 17.20 1.78 9.07
C ASP A 72 18.04 2.34 7.93
N LYS A 73 18.31 3.65 7.96
CA LYS A 73 19.08 4.34 6.92
C LYS A 73 20.54 3.88 6.86
N ASP A 74 21.02 3.17 7.89
CA ASP A 74 22.42 2.84 8.09
C ASP A 74 22.78 1.36 7.94
N VAL A 75 21.84 0.48 7.61
CA VAL A 75 22.19 -0.89 7.22
C VAL A 75 22.10 -1.04 5.72
N LYS A 76 23.11 -0.48 5.03
CA LYS A 76 23.64 -1.14 3.82
C LYS A 76 24.18 -2.49 4.27
N GLU A 77 23.28 -3.45 4.53
CA GLU A 77 23.67 -4.84 4.69
C GLU A 77 24.35 -5.22 3.38
N LYS A 78 25.68 -5.28 3.44
CA LYS A 78 26.47 -6.17 2.60
C LYS A 78 25.93 -7.56 2.87
N THR A 79 24.80 -7.93 2.25
CA THR A 79 24.52 -9.34 2.02
C THR A 79 25.79 -9.91 1.41
N PRO A 80 26.47 -10.88 2.02
CA PRO A 80 27.55 -11.56 1.33
C PRO A 80 26.91 -12.15 0.08
N ARG A 81 27.18 -11.52 -1.08
CA ARG A 81 26.89 -12.15 -2.36
C ARG A 81 27.81 -13.36 -2.38
N PHE A 82 27.24 -14.53 -2.09
CA PHE A 82 27.89 -15.78 -2.45
C PHE A 82 27.92 -15.81 -3.97
N ILE A 83 29.04 -15.37 -4.53
CA ILE A 83 29.29 -15.48 -5.96
C ILE A 83 29.37 -16.98 -6.23
N ARG A 84 28.42 -17.50 -7.00
CA ARG A 84 28.47 -18.87 -7.49
C ARG A 84 29.30 -18.89 -8.77
N GLU A 85 29.84 -20.05 -9.14
CA GLU A 85 30.63 -20.19 -10.37
C GLU A 85 29.85 -19.70 -11.61
N GLU A 86 28.53 -19.91 -11.64
CA GLU A 86 27.60 -19.38 -12.65
C GLU A 86 27.60 -17.85 -12.79
N ASP A 87 27.95 -17.12 -11.73
CA ASP A 87 27.93 -15.65 -11.71
C ASP A 87 29.24 -15.02 -12.21
N LEU A 88 30.31 -15.82 -12.41
CA LEU A 88 31.60 -15.32 -12.89
C LEU A 88 31.59 -15.08 -14.41
N ARG A 89 32.26 -13.99 -14.82
CA ARG A 89 32.54 -13.72 -16.23
C ARG A 89 33.49 -14.79 -16.76
N GLY A 90 33.01 -15.61 -17.70
CA GLY A 90 33.78 -16.69 -18.31
C GLY A 90 33.55 -18.08 -17.70
N HIS A 91 32.50 -18.28 -16.88
CA HIS A 91 32.15 -19.61 -16.37
C HIS A 91 31.83 -20.60 -17.51
N MET A 92 32.15 -21.87 -17.30
CA MET A 92 31.87 -22.92 -18.28
C MET A 92 30.38 -23.24 -18.31
N ILE A 93 29.81 -23.31 -19.51
CA ILE A 93 28.41 -23.69 -19.71
C ILE A 93 28.30 -25.21 -19.53
N GLY A 94 27.52 -25.66 -18.56
CA GLY A 94 27.19 -27.07 -18.39
C GLY A 94 26.39 -27.61 -19.60
N GLU A 95 26.51 -28.92 -19.86
CA GLU A 95 25.98 -29.59 -21.07
C GLU A 95 24.44 -29.52 -21.24
N SER A 96 23.69 -29.06 -20.24
CA SER A 96 22.26 -28.76 -20.37
C SER A 96 22.04 -27.32 -20.84
N GLY A 97 22.31 -27.08 -22.12
CA GLY A 97 22.18 -25.78 -22.75
C GLY A 97 20.75 -25.23 -22.78
N GLN A 98 20.48 -24.20 -21.98
CA GLN A 98 19.60 -23.10 -22.37
C GLN A 98 20.24 -21.78 -21.97
N LYS A 99 20.73 -21.03 -22.97
CA LYS A 99 21.09 -19.61 -22.83
C LYS A 99 19.85 -18.85 -22.37
N LYS A 100 19.78 -18.47 -21.09
CA LYS A 100 18.96 -17.35 -20.66
C LYS A 100 19.67 -16.07 -21.09
N THR A 101 19.33 -15.59 -22.28
CA THR A 101 19.66 -14.24 -22.73
C THR A 101 19.19 -13.28 -21.65
N ASN A 102 20.15 -12.61 -21.01
CA ASN A 102 19.88 -11.63 -19.95
C ASN A 102 19.34 -10.36 -20.62
N GLU A 103 18.08 -10.38 -21.02
CA GLU A 103 17.31 -9.19 -21.35
C GLU A 103 17.16 -8.38 -20.06
N LYS A 104 18.12 -7.47 -19.81
CA LYS A 104 17.86 -6.34 -18.92
C LYS A 104 16.80 -5.47 -19.61
N LYS A 105 15.53 -5.79 -19.39
CA LYS A 105 14.42 -4.86 -19.65
C LYS A 105 14.77 -3.54 -18.98
N SER A 106 14.78 -2.46 -19.77
CA SER A 106 14.84 -1.10 -19.25
C SER A 106 13.66 -0.91 -18.31
N GLU A 107 13.91 -0.95 -17.00
CA GLU A 107 12.89 -0.73 -15.98
C GLU A 107 12.28 0.66 -16.15
N THR A 108 10.95 0.69 -16.26
CA THR A 108 10.19 1.94 -16.30
C THR A 108 10.31 2.67 -14.95
N ASP A 109 10.18 4.01 -14.95
CA ASP A 109 10.32 4.80 -13.73
C ASP A 109 9.30 4.43 -12.65
N GLU A 110 8.12 3.93 -13.05
CA GLU A 110 7.09 3.42 -12.14
C GLU A 110 7.51 2.12 -11.44
N GLU A 111 8.18 1.20 -12.15
CA GLU A 111 8.69 -0.04 -11.54
C GLU A 111 9.79 0.25 -10.51
N LYS A 112 10.62 1.25 -10.77
CA LYS A 112 11.65 1.69 -9.81
C LYS A 112 11.01 2.26 -8.54
N LYS A 113 10.06 3.18 -8.67
CA LYS A 113 9.30 3.75 -7.54
C LYS A 113 8.59 2.66 -6.73
N ALA A 114 7.94 1.72 -7.40
CA ALA A 114 7.24 0.63 -6.73
C ALA A 114 8.21 -0.24 -5.91
N ARG A 115 9.40 -0.53 -6.43
CA ARG A 115 10.43 -1.27 -5.70
C ARG A 115 10.98 -0.49 -4.52
N GLU A 116 11.20 0.80 -4.68
CA GLU A 116 11.66 1.67 -3.60
C GLU A 116 10.64 1.72 -2.45
N LEU A 117 9.35 1.87 -2.77
CA LEU A 117 8.27 1.79 -1.78
C LEU A 117 8.25 0.44 -1.06
N LEU A 118 8.42 -0.67 -1.77
CA LEU A 118 8.43 -2.01 -1.17
C LEU A 118 9.65 -2.26 -0.27
N GLN A 119 10.77 -1.59 -0.54
CA GLN A 119 11.97 -1.68 0.29
C GLN A 119 11.80 -0.85 1.56
N ASN A 120 11.37 0.40 1.39
CA ASN A 120 11.37 1.40 2.45
C ASN A 120 10.12 1.36 3.33
N ASP A 121 9.00 0.83 2.84
CA ASP A 121 7.73 0.83 3.56
C ASP A 121 7.32 -0.59 3.96
N ASN A 122 7.33 -0.84 5.27
CA ASN A 122 6.92 -2.11 5.83
C ASN A 122 5.41 -2.38 5.65
N GLN A 123 4.56 -1.35 5.72
CA GLN A 123 3.12 -1.48 5.54
C GLN A 123 2.77 -1.86 4.09
N VAL A 124 3.43 -1.25 3.10
CA VAL A 124 3.24 -1.61 1.68
C VAL A 124 3.69 -3.04 1.41
N ARG A 125 4.83 -3.46 1.98
CA ARG A 125 5.32 -4.83 1.86
C ARG A 125 4.35 -5.84 2.47
N GLN A 126 3.78 -5.54 3.63
CA GLN A 126 2.79 -6.39 4.29
C GLN A 126 1.48 -6.46 3.49
N ALA A 127 1.01 -5.34 2.93
CA ALA A 127 -0.15 -5.33 2.04
C ALA A 127 0.07 -6.24 0.82
N LEU A 128 1.26 -6.20 0.21
CA LEU A 128 1.59 -7.09 -0.90
C LEU A 128 1.61 -8.57 -0.47
N GLN A 129 2.15 -8.88 0.70
CA GLN A 129 2.14 -10.25 1.25
C GLN A 129 0.71 -10.74 1.50
N LEU A 130 -0.16 -9.89 2.04
CA LEU A 130 -1.58 -10.22 2.23
C LEU A 130 -2.27 -10.53 0.90
N LEU A 131 -2.07 -9.71 -0.13
CA LEU A 131 -2.62 -9.96 -1.47
C LEU A 131 -2.09 -11.26 -2.10
N LYS A 132 -0.79 -11.52 -1.99
CA LYS A 132 -0.17 -12.75 -2.50
C LYS A 132 -0.70 -13.99 -1.78
N SER A 133 -0.76 -13.95 -0.45
CA SER A 133 -1.29 -15.06 0.35
C SER A 133 -2.77 -15.31 0.04
N TRP A 134 -3.58 -14.26 -0.08
CA TRP A 134 -4.97 -14.39 -0.51
C TRP A 134 -5.10 -15.03 -1.88
N ALA A 135 -4.27 -14.63 -2.85
CA ALA A 135 -4.27 -15.24 -4.18
C ALA A 135 -3.94 -16.75 -4.13
N VAL A 136 -3.04 -17.19 -3.25
CA VAL A 136 -2.74 -18.61 -3.03
C VAL A 136 -3.92 -19.33 -2.36
N PHE A 137 -4.41 -18.81 -1.23
CA PHE A 137 -5.52 -19.43 -0.49
C PHE A 137 -6.83 -19.48 -1.29
N SER A 138 -7.09 -18.49 -2.14
CA SER A 138 -8.25 -18.48 -3.04
C SER A 138 -8.25 -19.64 -4.04
N LYS A 139 -7.08 -20.20 -4.38
CA LYS A 139 -6.94 -21.38 -5.25
C LYS A 139 -7.11 -22.69 -4.50
N ILE A 140 -6.82 -22.72 -3.19
CA ILE A 140 -6.88 -23.92 -2.35
C ILE A 140 -8.33 -24.31 -2.02
N ASN A 141 -9.27 -23.36 -1.99
CA ASN A 141 -10.68 -23.64 -1.69
C ASN A 141 -11.64 -23.27 -2.85
N PRO A 142 -11.81 -24.16 -3.86
CA PRO A 142 -12.61 -23.84 -5.05
C PRO A 142 -14.14 -23.83 -4.83
N LYS A 143 -14.66 -24.24 -3.67
CA LYS A 143 -16.11 -24.43 -3.45
C LYS A 143 -16.93 -23.14 -3.23
N SER A 144 -16.31 -21.96 -3.20
CA SER A 144 -17.03 -20.69 -2.93
C SER A 144 -17.55 -19.96 -4.19
N LYS A 145 -17.02 -20.27 -5.39
CA LYS A 145 -17.37 -19.53 -6.62
C LYS A 145 -18.81 -19.72 -7.15
N SER A 146 -19.61 -20.61 -6.55
CA SER A 146 -20.97 -20.92 -7.05
C SER A 146 -22.12 -20.20 -6.31
N ALA A 147 -21.85 -19.41 -5.27
CA ALA A 147 -22.92 -18.84 -4.41
C ALA A 147 -23.18 -17.34 -4.61
N MET A 148 -22.55 -16.67 -5.58
CA MET A 148 -22.60 -15.21 -5.69
C MET A 148 -22.95 -14.72 -7.10
N VAL A 149 -23.89 -15.40 -7.75
CA VAL A 149 -24.70 -14.87 -8.86
C VAL A 149 -26.13 -15.41 -8.70
N LYS A 150 -26.93 -14.73 -7.89
CA LYS A 150 -28.38 -14.61 -8.03
C LYS A 150 -28.80 -13.28 -7.40
#